data_AF-A0A5D4RZ76-F1
#
_entry.id   AF-A0A5D4RZ76-F1
#
_cell.length_a   1.000
_cell.length_b   1.000
_cell.length_c   1.000
_cell.angle_alpha   90.00
_cell.angle_beta   90.00
_cell.angle_gamma   90.00
#
_symmetry.space_group_name_H-M   'P 1'
#
loop_
_entity.id
_entity.type
_entity.pdbx_description
1 polymer ?
#
loop_
_entity_poly.entity_id
_entity_poly.type
_entity_poly.pdbx_seq_one_letter_code
_entity_poly.pdbx_strand_id
1 'polypeptide(L)'
;MNPPLEIFEQHNIQYDWKTLYAGLLLERIEERAIVDYAVDYLTAHPDTNNPHIIELAWGGEEIDYEKLLALITGRSWTYDRSVESDEWSIESRKWRFGVLVTLSMEDQEDRDLLEKVAEVYADFHYPEEMEAFIHYLPPSQDTGSLPDSIEGPVSGLMDEFRRFLRNEQQYLQNGGTH
;
A
#
# COMPACT_ATOMS: atom_id res chain seq x y z
N MET A 1 4.95 7.32 5.83
CA MET A 1 3.60 7.93 5.94
C MET A 1 2.59 6.79 6.03
N ASN A 2 1.60 6.89 6.93
CA ASN A 2 0.56 5.88 7.09
C ASN A 2 -0.73 6.39 6.44
N PRO A 3 -1.16 5.84 5.30
CA PRO A 3 -2.40 6.28 4.67
C PRO A 3 -3.60 5.80 5.52
N PRO A 4 -4.67 6.62 5.65
CA PRO A 4 -5.91 6.19 6.30
C PRO A 4 -6.57 5.02 5.54
N LEU A 5 -7.23 4.11 6.27
CA LEU A 5 -7.94 2.96 5.67
C LEU A 5 -9.05 3.40 4.71
N GLU A 6 -9.65 4.57 4.96
CA GLU A 6 -10.70 5.18 4.16
C GLU A 6 -10.29 5.43 2.71
N ILE A 7 -8.99 5.50 2.40
CA ILE A 7 -8.52 5.59 1.01
C ILE A 7 -8.96 4.37 0.20
N PHE A 8 -8.96 3.17 0.80
CA PHE A 8 -9.41 1.98 0.09
C PHE A 8 -10.90 2.08 -0.25
N GLU A 9 -11.73 2.57 0.67
CA GLU A 9 -13.16 2.79 0.44
C GLU A 9 -13.42 3.85 -0.63
N GLN A 10 -12.77 5.01 -0.52
CA GLN A 10 -12.90 6.12 -1.47
C GLN A 10 -12.55 5.71 -2.90
N HIS A 11 -11.62 4.77 -3.05
CA HIS A 11 -11.17 4.27 -4.33
C HIS A 11 -11.81 2.93 -4.73
N ASN A 12 -12.81 2.44 -3.99
CA ASN A 12 -13.51 1.16 -4.23
C ASN A 12 -12.57 -0.05 -4.30
N ILE A 13 -11.50 -0.03 -3.49
CA ILE A 13 -10.55 -1.12 -3.35
C ILE A 13 -10.98 -1.95 -2.15
N GLN A 14 -11.17 -3.26 -2.36
CA GLN A 14 -11.50 -4.18 -1.29
C GLN A 14 -10.32 -4.34 -0.35
N TYR A 15 -10.57 -4.23 0.95
CA TYR A 15 -9.58 -4.46 1.99
C TYR A 15 -10.19 -5.34 3.10
N ASP A 16 -9.35 -6.19 3.69
CA ASP A 16 -9.77 -7.15 4.71
C ASP A 16 -8.64 -7.38 5.73
N TRP A 17 -8.78 -8.42 6.57
CA TRP A 17 -7.78 -8.80 7.56
C TRP A 17 -6.38 -9.05 6.97
N LYS A 18 -6.27 -9.52 5.72
CA LYS A 18 -4.98 -9.69 5.04
C LYS A 18 -4.38 -8.34 4.68
N THR A 19 -5.21 -7.38 4.26
CA THR A 19 -4.76 -6.00 4.03
C THR A 19 -4.22 -5.39 5.30
N LEU A 20 -4.92 -5.50 6.43
CA LEU A 20 -4.47 -4.98 7.73
C LEU A 20 -3.16 -5.64 8.16
N TYR A 21 -3.04 -6.97 8.01
CA TYR A 21 -1.81 -7.68 8.33
C TYR A 21 -0.62 -7.22 7.49
N ALA A 22 -0.82 -7.05 6.17
CA ALA A 22 0.22 -6.51 5.30
C ALA A 22 0.61 -5.07 5.69
N GLY A 23 -0.37 -4.25 6.04
CA GLY A 23 -0.15 -2.88 6.48
C GLY A 23 0.71 -2.81 7.73
N LEU A 24 0.47 -3.72 8.67
CA LEU A 24 1.24 -3.80 9.91
C LEU A 24 2.68 -4.21 9.63
N LEU A 25 2.89 -5.25 8.82
CA LEU A 25 4.23 -5.73 8.45
C LEU A 25 5.04 -4.73 7.62
N LEU A 26 4.35 -3.87 6.85
CA LEU A 26 4.95 -2.78 6.09
C LEU A 26 5.12 -1.50 6.92
N GLU A 27 4.67 -1.47 8.18
CA GLU A 27 4.63 -0.27 9.02
C GLU A 27 3.88 0.88 8.32
N ARG A 28 2.72 0.58 7.73
CA ARG A 28 1.85 1.53 7.01
C ARG A 28 0.48 1.70 7.66
N ILE A 29 0.20 0.96 8.73
CA ILE A 29 -1.02 1.09 9.53
C ILE A 29 -0.65 1.20 11.01
N GLU A 30 -1.44 1.96 11.76
CA GLU A 30 -1.31 2.05 13.21
C GLU A 30 -2.23 1.05 13.90
N GLU A 31 -1.81 0.58 15.09
CA GLU A 31 -2.60 -0.33 15.94
C GLU A 31 -4.02 0.19 16.18
N ARG A 32 -4.17 1.50 16.38
CA ARG A 32 -5.49 2.14 16.56
C ARG A 32 -6.43 1.88 15.38
N ALA A 33 -5.94 1.97 14.14
CA ALA A 33 -6.78 1.72 12.97
C ALA A 33 -7.18 0.24 12.86
N ILE A 34 -6.34 -0.69 13.34
CA ILE A 34 -6.67 -2.11 13.46
C ILE A 34 -7.77 -2.33 14.49
N VAL A 35 -7.68 -1.66 15.65
CA VAL A 35 -8.70 -1.70 16.71
C VAL A 35 -10.03 -1.18 16.19
N ASP A 36 -10.04 0.00 15.57
CA ASP A 36 -11.25 0.64 15.03
C ASP A 36 -11.92 -0.27 13.99
N TYR A 37 -11.15 -0.84 13.07
CA TYR A 37 -11.65 -1.83 12.10
C TYR A 37 -12.24 -3.09 12.78
N ALA A 38 -11.60 -3.59 13.83
CA ALA A 38 -12.10 -4.76 14.55
C ALA A 38 -13.43 -4.49 15.28
N VAL A 39 -13.57 -3.31 15.88
CA VAL A 39 -14.82 -2.86 16.50
C VAL A 39 -15.94 -2.75 15.47
N ASP A 40 -15.67 -2.12 14.32
CA ASP A 40 -16.64 -1.98 13.24
C ASP A 40 -17.03 -3.35 12.66
N TYR A 41 -16.07 -4.25 12.49
CA TYR A 41 -16.32 -5.61 12.03
C TYR A 41 -17.26 -6.37 12.97
N LEU A 42 -17.03 -6.33 14.29
CA LEU A 42 -17.89 -6.98 15.28
C LEU A 42 -19.28 -6.34 15.35
N THR A 43 -19.36 -5.02 15.14
CA THR A 43 -20.64 -4.30 15.08
C THR A 43 -21.47 -4.75 13.87
N ALA A 44 -20.83 -4.92 12.72
CA ALA A 44 -21.48 -5.42 11.51
C ALA A 44 -21.80 -6.93 11.56
N HIS A 45 -21.04 -7.71 12.33
CA HIS A 45 -21.15 -9.16 12.43
C HIS A 45 -21.32 -9.61 13.90
N PRO A 46 -22.47 -9.32 14.55
CA PRO A 46 -22.65 -9.54 15.99
C PRO A 46 -22.58 -11.01 16.43
N ASP A 47 -22.73 -11.95 15.50
CA ASP A 47 -22.61 -13.40 15.76
C ASP A 47 -21.16 -13.90 15.70
N THR A 48 -20.18 -13.03 15.41
CA THR A 48 -18.75 -13.38 15.37
C THR A 48 -18.27 -13.80 16.75
N ASN A 49 -17.73 -15.02 16.86
CA ASN A 49 -17.17 -15.55 18.11
C ASN A 49 -15.64 -15.75 18.05
N ASN A 50 -14.97 -15.22 17.03
CA ASN A 50 -13.52 -15.39 16.88
C ASN A 50 -12.80 -14.65 18.02
N PRO A 51 -12.13 -15.37 18.94
CA PRO A 51 -11.52 -14.76 20.11
C PRO A 51 -10.42 -13.76 19.74
N HIS A 52 -9.74 -13.94 18.60
CA HIS A 52 -8.67 -13.06 18.16
C HIS A 52 -9.19 -11.71 17.66
N ILE A 53 -10.34 -11.71 16.96
CA ILE A 53 -10.99 -10.46 16.52
C ILE A 53 -11.52 -9.70 17.73
N ILE A 54 -12.09 -10.43 18.69
CA ILE A 54 -12.56 -9.87 19.96
C ILE A 54 -11.39 -9.22 20.71
N GLU A 55 -10.27 -9.91 20.84
CA GLU A 55 -9.07 -9.38 21.50
C GLU A 55 -8.49 -8.14 20.79
N LEU A 56 -8.46 -8.13 19.45
CA LEU A 56 -8.10 -6.92 18.68
C LEU A 56 -9.02 -5.74 18.97
N ALA A 57 -10.34 -5.96 19.03
CA ALA A 57 -11.31 -4.89 19.28
C ALA A 57 -11.23 -4.33 20.71
N TRP A 58 -10.70 -5.11 21.66
CA TRP A 58 -10.40 -4.63 23.00
C TRP A 58 -9.26 -3.60 22.99
N GLY A 59 -8.24 -3.83 22.16
CA GLY A 59 -7.03 -3.02 22.10
C GLY A 59 -6.21 -3.04 23.39
N GLY A 60 -5.01 -2.45 23.34
CA GLY A 60 -4.09 -2.38 24.48
C GLY A 60 -2.63 -2.37 24.03
N GLU A 61 -1.75 -1.91 24.92
CA GLU A 61 -0.29 -1.89 24.66
C GLU A 61 0.33 -3.30 24.79
N GLU A 62 -0.31 -4.18 25.54
CA GLU A 62 0.10 -5.57 25.74
C GLU A 62 -0.33 -6.52 24.61
N ILE A 63 -1.12 -6.03 23.65
CA ILE A 63 -1.68 -6.82 22.57
C ILE A 63 -0.62 -7.08 21.50
N ASP A 64 -0.45 -8.35 21.15
CA ASP A 64 0.40 -8.77 20.04
C ASP A 64 -0.43 -8.73 18.73
N TYR A 65 -0.58 -7.53 18.16
CA TYR A 65 -1.38 -7.29 16.95
C TYR A 65 -0.92 -8.14 15.77
N GLU A 66 0.40 -8.29 15.59
CA GLU A 66 0.98 -9.10 14.52
C GLU A 66 0.54 -10.55 14.64
N LYS A 67 0.68 -11.14 15.83
CA LYS A 67 0.26 -12.52 16.09
C LYS A 67 -1.24 -12.72 15.92
N LEU A 68 -2.08 -11.81 16.42
CA LEU A 68 -3.52 -11.93 16.29
C LEU A 68 -3.97 -11.86 14.83
N LEU A 69 -3.42 -10.92 14.06
CA LEU A 69 -3.70 -10.82 12.62
C LEU A 69 -3.19 -12.04 11.84
N ALA A 70 -2.03 -12.60 12.20
CA ALA A 70 -1.55 -13.85 11.61
C ALA A 70 -2.51 -15.01 11.88
N LEU A 71 -3.03 -15.14 13.11
CA LEU A 71 -4.02 -16.15 13.49
C LEU A 71 -5.35 -15.98 12.75
N ILE A 72 -5.84 -14.74 12.61
CA ILE A 72 -7.08 -14.42 11.90
C ILE A 72 -6.96 -14.75 10.41
N THR A 73 -5.81 -14.45 9.80
CA THR A 73 -5.56 -14.69 8.38
C THR A 73 -5.16 -16.13 8.06
N GLY A 74 -5.03 -16.99 9.09
CA GLY A 74 -4.61 -18.38 8.94
C GLY A 74 -3.13 -18.53 8.53
N ARG A 75 -2.32 -17.49 8.69
CA ARG A 75 -0.89 -17.54 8.38
C ARG A 75 -0.12 -18.12 9.57
N SER A 76 0.65 -19.18 9.31
CA SER A 76 1.61 -19.73 10.26
C SER A 76 2.67 -18.67 10.59
N TRP A 77 3.16 -18.65 11.83
CA TRP A 77 4.22 -17.77 12.38
C TRP A 77 5.60 -17.89 11.66
N THR A 78 5.63 -18.56 10.52
CA THR A 78 6.81 -18.78 9.67
C THR A 78 6.58 -18.09 8.33
N TYR A 79 6.38 -16.78 8.34
CA TYR A 79 6.48 -16.02 7.10
C TYR A 79 7.96 -16.01 6.70
N ASP A 80 8.33 -16.95 5.84
CA ASP A 80 9.55 -16.82 5.07
C ASP A 80 9.35 -15.61 4.16
N ARG A 81 9.90 -14.47 4.58
CA ARG A 81 9.88 -13.21 3.83
C ARG A 81 10.46 -13.33 2.41
N SER A 82 11.06 -14.47 2.05
CA SER A 82 11.62 -14.73 0.72
C SER A 82 10.63 -15.30 -0.31
N VAL A 83 9.43 -15.73 0.09
CA VAL A 83 8.38 -16.19 -0.83
C VAL A 83 7.22 -15.21 -0.83
N GLU A 84 7.32 -14.20 -1.69
CA GLU A 84 6.17 -13.33 -1.97
C GLU A 84 5.07 -14.17 -2.64
N SER A 85 3.98 -14.42 -1.92
CA SER A 85 2.79 -15.02 -2.53
C SER A 85 2.07 -13.97 -3.38
N ASP A 86 1.30 -14.42 -4.37
CA ASP A 86 0.43 -13.53 -5.17
C ASP A 86 -0.45 -12.67 -4.25
N GLU A 87 -0.97 -13.25 -3.16
CA GLU A 87 -1.76 -12.51 -2.16
C GLU A 87 -0.95 -11.41 -1.46
N TRP A 88 0.28 -11.69 -1.03
CA TRP A 88 1.14 -10.67 -0.42
C TRP A 88 1.44 -9.52 -1.39
N SER A 89 1.74 -9.86 -2.64
CA SER A 89 1.99 -8.85 -3.68
C SER A 89 0.79 -7.92 -3.82
N ILE A 90 -0.44 -8.46 -3.92
CA ILE A 90 -1.66 -7.66 -4.02
C ILE A 90 -1.85 -6.75 -2.80
N GLU A 91 -1.72 -7.28 -1.59
CA GLU A 91 -1.91 -6.47 -0.38
C GLU A 91 -0.83 -5.38 -0.22
N SER A 92 0.42 -5.67 -0.58
CA SER A 92 1.51 -4.69 -0.62
C SER A 92 1.24 -3.57 -1.62
N ARG A 93 0.75 -3.92 -2.82
CA ARG A 93 0.36 -2.94 -3.85
C ARG A 93 -0.76 -2.02 -3.39
N LYS A 94 -1.75 -2.52 -2.64
CA LYS A 94 -2.80 -1.67 -2.04
C LYS A 94 -2.18 -0.60 -1.14
N TRP A 95 -1.30 -0.98 -0.22
CA TRP A 95 -0.65 -0.01 0.68
C TRP A 95 0.20 1.00 -0.07
N ARG A 96 0.98 0.55 -1.07
CA ARG A 96 1.75 1.45 -1.93
C ARG A 96 0.87 2.45 -2.65
N PHE A 97 -0.23 1.98 -3.26
CA PHE A 97 -1.23 2.82 -3.89
C PHE A 97 -1.79 3.84 -2.89
N GLY A 98 -2.14 3.41 -1.68
CA GLY A 98 -2.68 4.29 -0.64
C GLY A 98 -1.70 5.41 -0.26
N VAL A 99 -0.42 5.10 -0.08
CA VAL A 99 0.63 6.10 0.20
C VAL A 99 0.75 7.09 -0.96
N LEU A 100 0.86 6.59 -2.20
CA LEU A 100 1.04 7.45 -3.39
C LEU A 100 -0.16 8.37 -3.63
N VAL A 101 -1.38 7.86 -3.44
CA VAL A 101 -2.60 8.67 -3.53
C VAL A 101 -2.59 9.75 -2.46
N THR A 102 -2.26 9.42 -1.22
CA THR A 102 -2.23 10.40 -0.12
C THR A 102 -1.24 11.52 -0.44
N LEU A 103 -0.03 11.16 -0.91
CA LEU A 103 0.96 12.14 -1.35
C LEU A 103 0.43 13.02 -2.49
N SER A 104 -0.28 12.46 -3.46
CA SER A 104 -0.84 13.22 -4.58
C SER A 104 -1.94 14.22 -4.19
N MET A 105 -2.50 14.10 -2.99
CA MET A 105 -3.53 15.00 -2.46
C MET A 105 -2.94 16.16 -1.64
N GLU A 106 -1.67 16.09 -1.24
CA GLU A 106 -1.00 17.17 -0.52
C GLU A 106 -0.77 18.37 -1.45
N ASP A 107 -0.92 19.58 -0.91
CA ASP A 107 -0.55 20.81 -1.63
C ASP A 107 0.98 20.98 -1.60
N GLN A 108 1.64 20.62 -2.70
CA GLN A 108 3.10 20.64 -2.84
C GLN A 108 3.52 20.84 -4.30
N GLU A 109 4.77 21.27 -4.52
CA GLU A 109 5.31 21.39 -5.88
C GLU A 109 5.51 20.00 -6.52
N ASP A 110 5.34 19.90 -7.84
CA ASP A 110 5.50 18.66 -8.58
C ASP A 110 6.88 18.01 -8.33
N ARG A 111 7.94 18.81 -8.15
CA ARG A 111 9.29 18.29 -7.88
C ARG A 111 9.39 17.66 -6.49
N ASP A 112 8.82 18.30 -5.48
CA ASP A 112 8.81 17.77 -4.11
C ASP A 112 7.99 16.48 -4.02
N LEU A 113 6.88 16.42 -4.75
CA LEU A 113 6.10 15.19 -4.90
C LEU A 113 6.92 14.07 -5.56
N LEU A 114 7.62 14.36 -6.65
CA LEU A 114 8.45 13.35 -7.34
C LEU A 114 9.62 12.85 -6.48
N GLU A 115 10.14 13.67 -5.57
CA GLU A 115 11.14 13.23 -4.58
C GLU A 115 10.52 12.23 -3.59
N LYS A 116 9.38 12.58 -2.98
CA LYS A 116 8.64 11.69 -2.08
C LYS A 116 8.18 10.40 -2.76
N VAL A 117 7.76 10.46 -4.03
CA VAL A 117 7.40 9.27 -4.82
C VAL A 117 8.62 8.35 -4.98
N ALA A 118 9.82 8.90 -5.13
CA ALA A 118 11.04 8.11 -5.23
C ALA A 118 11.44 7.48 -3.88
N GLU A 119 11.16 8.13 -2.75
CA GLU A 119 11.27 7.52 -1.43
C GLU A 119 10.33 6.31 -1.30
N VAL A 120 9.06 6.44 -1.73
CA VAL A 120 8.10 5.32 -1.76
C VAL A 120 8.58 4.19 -2.66
N TYR A 121 9.16 4.49 -3.81
CA TYR A 121 9.76 3.49 -4.70
C TYR A 121 10.84 2.67 -3.97
N ALA A 122 11.71 3.30 -3.20
CA ALA A 122 12.72 2.61 -2.39
C ALA A 122 12.10 1.81 -1.23
N ASP A 123 11.15 2.40 -0.50
CA ASP A 123 10.45 1.76 0.63
C ASP A 123 9.74 0.46 0.24
N PHE A 124 9.24 0.39 -0.99
CA PHE A 124 8.55 -0.79 -1.54
C PHE A 124 9.48 -1.69 -2.37
N HIS A 125 10.80 -1.60 -2.16
CA HIS A 125 11.82 -2.45 -2.79
C HIS A 125 11.92 -2.32 -4.31
N TYR A 126 11.79 -1.11 -4.83
CA TYR A 126 12.03 -0.77 -6.23
C TYR A 126 11.12 -1.52 -7.24
N PRO A 127 9.79 -1.43 -7.12
CA PRO A 127 8.87 -2.10 -8.02
C PRO A 127 9.00 -1.61 -9.47
N GLU A 128 9.32 -2.52 -10.40
CA GLU A 128 9.59 -2.22 -11.82
C GLU A 128 8.49 -1.36 -12.49
N GLU A 129 7.23 -1.58 -12.12
CA GLU A 129 6.09 -0.86 -12.67
C GLU A 129 6.08 0.66 -12.36
N MET A 130 6.90 1.12 -11.41
CA MET A 130 7.04 2.53 -11.07
C MET A 130 8.17 3.24 -11.85
N GLU A 131 9.10 2.49 -12.46
CA GLU A 131 10.35 3.05 -13.02
C GLU A 131 10.12 4.20 -14.02
N ALA A 132 9.03 4.15 -14.79
CA ALA A 132 8.69 5.11 -15.83
C ALA A 132 8.51 6.56 -15.33
N PHE A 133 8.32 6.77 -14.02
CA PHE A 133 8.15 8.10 -13.43
C PHE A 133 9.12 8.38 -12.26
N ILE A 134 10.16 7.58 -12.09
CA ILE A 134 11.21 7.86 -11.08
C ILE A 134 12.22 8.85 -11.65
N HIS A 135 12.26 10.03 -11.06
CA HIS A 135 12.91 11.21 -11.65
C HIS A 135 14.44 11.07 -11.83
N TYR A 136 15.10 10.22 -11.05
CA TYR A 136 16.55 9.98 -11.14
C TYR A 136 16.91 8.78 -12.02
N LEU A 137 15.94 7.97 -12.47
CA LEU A 137 16.23 6.85 -13.36
C LEU A 137 16.36 7.36 -14.80
N PRO A 138 17.31 6.81 -15.58
CA PRO A 138 17.35 7.10 -17.00
C PRO A 138 16.05 6.60 -17.67
N PRO A 139 15.55 7.27 -18.71
CA PRO A 139 14.42 6.76 -19.48
C PRO A 139 14.71 5.33 -19.93
N SER A 140 13.76 4.42 -19.68
CA SER A 140 13.85 3.02 -20.13
C SER A 140 14.20 3.01 -21.62
N GLN A 141 15.39 2.48 -21.94
CA GLN A 141 16.04 2.65 -23.23
C GLN A 141 15.24 2.00 -24.36
N ASP A 142 14.59 2.82 -25.19
CA ASP A 142 14.43 2.53 -26.63
C ASP A 142 14.57 3.80 -27.51
N THR A 143 15.10 4.89 -26.95
CA THR A 143 15.45 6.08 -27.73
C THR A 143 16.90 6.43 -27.47
N GLY A 144 17.74 6.12 -28.46
CA GLY A 144 19.17 6.33 -28.43
C GLY A 144 19.53 7.81 -28.39
N SER A 145 19.52 8.40 -27.20
CA SER A 145 20.29 9.58 -26.79
C SER A 145 20.05 9.80 -25.30
N LEU A 146 21.11 9.73 -24.49
CA LEU A 146 21.07 10.20 -23.10
C LEU A 146 20.97 11.74 -23.13
N PRO A 147 19.91 12.35 -22.58
CA PRO A 147 19.85 13.80 -22.43
C PRO A 147 20.86 14.27 -21.37
N ASP A 148 21.37 15.50 -21.51
CA ASP A 148 22.33 16.17 -20.62
C ASP A 148 21.80 16.42 -19.18
N SER A 149 20.56 16.01 -18.90
CA SER A 149 19.99 15.90 -17.55
C SER A 149 19.21 14.59 -17.46
N ILE A 150 19.52 13.81 -16.42
CA ILE A 150 18.86 12.52 -16.14
C ILE A 150 17.38 12.73 -15.78
N GLU A 151 17.04 13.92 -15.26
CA GLU A 151 15.67 14.34 -15.00
C GLU A 151 14.93 14.59 -16.33
N GLY A 152 13.97 13.72 -16.66
CA GLY A 152 12.97 14.04 -17.69
C GLY A 152 12.18 15.32 -17.34
N PRO A 153 11.47 15.94 -18.29
CA PRO A 153 10.66 17.12 -17.98
C PRO A 153 9.66 16.77 -16.86
N VAL A 154 9.65 17.55 -15.77
CA VAL A 154 8.79 17.31 -14.58
C VAL A 154 7.34 17.01 -14.98
N SER A 155 6.79 17.74 -15.95
CA SER A 155 5.44 17.51 -16.50
C SER A 155 5.22 16.10 -17.06
N GLY A 156 6.22 15.54 -17.74
CA GLY A 156 6.14 14.21 -18.33
C GLY A 156 6.12 13.11 -17.27
N LEU A 157 6.98 13.23 -16.25
CA LEU A 157 7.01 12.31 -15.11
C LEU A 157 5.69 12.38 -14.32
N MET A 158 5.12 13.58 -14.16
CA MET A 158 3.82 13.76 -13.52
C MET A 158 2.67 13.12 -14.30
N ASP A 159 2.70 13.19 -15.63
CA ASP A 159 1.69 12.53 -16.47
C ASP A 159 1.78 11.00 -16.38
N GLU A 160 3.00 10.47 -16.33
CA GLU A 160 3.29 9.05 -16.10
C GLU A 160 2.82 8.60 -14.71
N PHE A 161 3.14 9.34 -13.66
CA PHE A 161 2.69 9.07 -12.29
C PHE A 161 1.15 9.06 -12.19
N ARG A 162 0.48 10.07 -12.76
CA ARG A 162 -1.00 10.11 -12.78
C ARG A 162 -1.60 8.96 -13.59
N ARG A 163 -0.93 8.53 -14.67
CA ARG A 163 -1.35 7.37 -15.46
C ARG A 163 -1.20 6.08 -14.66
N PHE A 164 -0.07 5.92 -13.98
CA PHE A 164 0.16 4.81 -13.07
C PHE A 164 -0.94 4.71 -12.01
N LEU A 165 -1.25 5.80 -11.28
CA LEU A 165 -2.29 5.78 -10.26
C LEU A 165 -3.66 5.31 -10.80
N ARG A 166 -4.06 5.77 -11.99
CA ARG A 166 -5.32 5.33 -12.61
C ARG A 166 -5.32 3.85 -12.96
N ASN A 167 -4.22 3.35 -13.53
CA ASN A 167 -4.09 1.96 -13.92
C ASN A 167 -4.04 1.05 -12.69
N GLU A 168 -3.27 1.44 -11.67
CA GLU A 168 -3.13 0.73 -10.41
C GLU A 168 -4.48 0.63 -9.68
N GLN A 169 -5.24 1.74 -9.63
CA GLN A 169 -6.58 1.73 -9.06
C GLN A 169 -7.48 0.71 -9.76
N GLN A 170 -7.53 0.71 -11.10
CA GLN A 170 -8.36 -0.23 -11.87
C GLN A 170 -7.94 -1.69 -11.63
N TYR A 171 -6.64 -1.95 -11.61
CA TYR A 171 -6.10 -3.27 -11.32
C TYR A 171 -6.52 -3.77 -9.93
N LEU A 172 -6.39 -2.92 -8.90
CA LEU A 172 -6.74 -3.25 -7.52
C LEU A 172 -8.26 -3.39 -7.30
N GLN A 173 -9.07 -2.61 -8.01
CA GLN A 173 -10.54 -2.75 -8.02
C GLN A 173 -10.98 -4.12 -8.56
N ASN A 174 -10.24 -4.68 -9.52
CA ASN A 174 -10.50 -6.00 -10.11
C ASN A 174 -9.85 -7.15 -9.32
N GLY A 175 -9.46 -6.92 -8.06
CA GLY A 175 -8.82 -7.92 -7.20
C GLY A 175 -7.46 -8.39 -7.70
N GLY A 176 -6.77 -7.60 -8.52
CA GLY A 176 -5.47 -7.94 -9.07
C GLY A 176 -5.51 -8.95 -10.22
N THR A 177 -6.65 -9.14 -10.86
CA THR A 177 -6.81 -10.00 -12.03
C THR A 177 -6.85 -9.17 -13.33
N HIS A 178 -6.16 -9.66 -14.36
CA HIS A 178 -6.21 -9.12 -15.73
C HIS A 178 -7.36 -9.75 -16.53
#